data_AF-A0A1Y1W9F9-F1
#
_entry.id   AF-A0A1Y1W9F9-F1
#
_cell.length_a   1.000
_cell.length_b   1.000
_cell.length_c   1.000
_cell.angle_alpha   90.00
_cell.angle_beta   90.00
_cell.angle_gamma   90.00
#
_symmetry.space_group_name_H-M   'P 1'
#
loop_
_entity.id
_entity.type
_entity.pdbx_description
1 polymer ?
#
loop_
_entity_poly.entity_id
_entity_poly.type
_entity_poly.pdbx_seq_one_letter_code
_entity_poly.pdbx_strand_id
1 'polypeptide(L)'
;MAVEEAGQMYHCDNCQVNVSDSVRIRCHECEKFEEFDLCAACFAKGIEIGRHKKTHSYRIVRAWQLIEQHRFPIFTEDWSADEELLLIDGLRQFGMGNWRDAAEHVGTKTKEECEQHYKDVYVASEDWPMPDMNKTFSVKFARTAFEKRLKSNPNKSKVLSSQPSNHEIIGYMPGRLEFETEVENEAEQVVKDMVFNDDDSPEEVELKLIVLAIYNSRLDRRVRYKNFIFDRGLLEYRKTQAAEKKRPKDERDILNKSKVLARMQTREDFNELSTGLLNEQTLRHRIAQLQEWRRNGITTLEDGSQYEVERSQRLSRRANTLRDSAHLLERLHRIAAARAVRESGPEQHKAGHYHGARKPNQASPDIESAEGVELLTKSEKAMCQKLQVFPRPYLVVKETLLSEYARRGSLKRRQARELVKIDPATTNRIYDFFVDSGWIKTPEQAAEVLATAARAAAAKLAPVDTAATAASAESAEPAAAAATEPASAAASAAPAINGLAAASTVASTS
;
A
#
# COMPACT_ATOMS: atom_id res chain seq x y z
N MET A 1 29.61 -30.25 -6.33
CA MET A 1 29.82 -28.93 -5.67
C MET A 1 30.19 -27.96 -6.77
N ALA A 2 29.37 -26.96 -7.07
CA ALA A 2 29.82 -25.86 -7.90
C ALA A 2 30.72 -24.98 -7.03
N VAL A 3 31.94 -24.71 -7.47
CA VAL A 3 32.77 -23.68 -6.84
C VAL A 3 32.27 -22.36 -7.39
N GLU A 4 31.50 -21.63 -6.59
CA GLU A 4 31.39 -20.19 -6.78
C GLU A 4 32.80 -19.62 -6.58
N GLU A 5 33.44 -19.17 -7.66
CA GLU A 5 34.61 -18.29 -7.54
C GLU A 5 34.12 -16.94 -7.03
N ALA A 6 33.88 -16.89 -5.72
CA ALA A 6 33.59 -15.68 -5.00
C ALA A 6 34.75 -14.70 -5.22
N GLY A 7 34.51 -13.68 -6.04
CA GLY A 7 35.51 -12.68 -6.40
C GLY A 7 36.19 -12.14 -5.16
N GLN A 8 37.48 -12.45 -5.01
CA GLN A 8 38.22 -12.23 -3.76
C GLN A 8 38.09 -10.76 -3.31
N MET A 9 37.51 -10.55 -2.13
CA MET A 9 37.31 -9.20 -1.60
C MET A 9 38.59 -8.70 -0.94
N TYR A 10 39.39 -7.94 -1.69
CA TYR A 10 40.63 -7.34 -1.22
C TYR A 10 40.36 -6.10 -0.38
N HIS A 11 41.04 -5.98 0.75
CA HIS A 11 40.95 -4.87 1.68
C HIS A 11 42.34 -4.26 1.88
N CYS A 12 42.42 -2.96 2.17
CA CYS A 12 43.69 -2.30 2.47
C CYS A 12 44.15 -2.66 3.88
N ASP A 13 45.29 -3.34 4.05
CA ASP A 13 45.74 -3.84 5.36
C ASP A 13 45.81 -2.75 6.45
N ASN A 14 46.17 -1.52 6.06
CA ASN A 14 46.23 -0.38 6.96
C ASN A 14 44.84 0.12 7.45
N CYS A 15 43.91 0.35 6.53
CA CYS A 15 42.67 1.10 6.83
C CYS A 15 41.39 0.29 6.63
N GLN A 16 41.51 -0.99 6.24
CA GLN A 16 40.42 -1.95 6.03
C GLN A 16 39.33 -1.49 5.04
N VAL A 17 39.61 -0.43 4.27
CA VAL A 17 38.80 -0.01 3.13
C VAL A 17 38.90 -1.08 2.04
N ASN A 18 37.74 -1.53 1.54
CA ASN A 18 37.66 -2.42 0.39
C ASN A 18 38.33 -1.77 -0.83
N VAL A 19 39.31 -2.47 -1.41
CA VAL A 19 40.07 -2.02 -2.59
C VAL A 19 39.79 -2.85 -3.84
N SER A 20 38.88 -3.84 -3.77
CA SER A 20 38.56 -4.82 -4.82
C SER A 20 38.26 -4.17 -6.18
N ASP A 21 37.46 -3.10 -6.19
CA ASP A 21 37.03 -2.37 -7.39
C ASP A 21 37.94 -1.18 -7.74
N SER A 22 39.12 -1.05 -7.10
CA SER A 22 39.96 0.13 -7.13
C SER A 22 41.41 -0.15 -7.59
N VAL A 23 42.31 0.81 -7.43
CA VAL A 23 43.76 0.57 -7.60
C VAL A 23 44.36 0.20 -6.27
N ARG A 24 44.72 -1.09 -6.12
CA ARG A 24 45.50 -1.61 -5.00
C ARG A 24 46.98 -1.75 -5.37
N ILE A 25 47.84 -1.75 -4.37
CA ILE A 25 49.30 -1.74 -4.52
C ILE A 25 49.85 -2.89 -3.69
N ARG A 26 50.29 -3.95 -4.38
CA ARG A 26 50.77 -5.19 -3.77
C ARG A 26 52.27 -5.10 -3.51
N CYS A 27 52.70 -5.42 -2.30
CA CYS A 27 54.12 -5.36 -1.92
C CYS A 27 54.84 -6.67 -2.27
N HIS A 28 55.70 -6.66 -3.29
CA HIS A 28 56.38 -7.84 -3.83
C HIS A 28 57.42 -8.47 -2.86
N GLU A 29 57.94 -7.68 -1.91
CA GLU A 29 58.83 -8.20 -0.86
C GLU A 29 58.06 -8.79 0.33
N CYS A 30 56.80 -8.38 0.54
CA CYS A 30 55.93 -8.96 1.57
C CYS A 30 55.20 -10.21 1.07
N GLU A 31 54.83 -10.24 -0.22
CA GLU A 31 54.18 -11.33 -0.97
C GLU A 31 54.86 -12.71 -0.78
N LYS A 32 56.14 -12.73 -0.37
CA LYS A 32 56.92 -13.94 -0.04
C LYS A 32 56.59 -14.55 1.33
N PHE A 33 55.80 -13.87 2.15
CA PHE A 33 55.48 -14.21 3.54
C PHE A 33 53.98 -14.04 3.85
N GLU A 34 53.35 -12.99 3.33
CA GLU A 34 51.94 -12.64 3.56
C GLU A 34 51.39 -11.83 2.37
N GLU A 35 50.13 -12.04 1.97
CA GLU A 35 49.49 -11.15 0.99
C GLU A 35 49.28 -9.77 1.62
N PHE A 36 49.92 -8.75 1.04
CA PHE A 36 49.89 -7.38 1.57
C PHE A 36 49.55 -6.38 0.45
N ASP A 37 48.35 -5.80 0.53
CA ASP A 37 47.76 -4.88 -0.43
C ASP A 37 47.40 -3.54 0.24
N LEU A 38 47.98 -2.44 -0.26
CA LEU A 38 47.63 -1.08 0.17
C LEU A 38 46.72 -0.37 -0.83
N CYS A 39 45.78 0.44 -0.33
CA CYS A 39 45.11 1.43 -1.17
C CYS A 39 46.07 2.57 -1.53
N ALA A 40 45.87 3.21 -2.68
CA ALA A 40 46.72 4.30 -3.16
C ALA A 40 46.92 5.44 -2.13
N ALA A 41 45.90 5.75 -1.31
CA ALA A 41 45.98 6.80 -0.28
C ALA A 41 46.80 6.39 0.96
N CYS A 42 46.97 5.10 1.24
CA CYS A 42 47.85 4.60 2.31
C CYS A 42 49.29 4.47 1.81
N PHE A 43 49.48 3.97 0.58
CA PHE A 43 50.79 3.93 -0.06
C PHE A 43 51.40 5.33 -0.25
N ALA A 44 50.61 6.31 -0.72
CA ALA A 44 51.07 7.70 -0.88
C ALA A 44 51.44 8.40 0.44
N LYS A 45 51.01 7.87 1.59
CA LYS A 45 51.41 8.33 2.93
C LYS A 45 52.67 7.62 3.46
N GLY A 46 53.22 6.65 2.72
CA GLY A 46 54.43 5.91 3.08
C GLY A 46 54.30 5.13 4.39
N ILE A 47 53.12 4.54 4.65
CA ILE A 47 52.81 3.86 5.92
C ILE A 47 53.58 2.53 6.01
N GLU A 48 54.20 2.28 7.16
CA GLU A 48 54.99 1.08 7.45
C GLU A 48 54.29 0.27 8.55
N ILE A 49 54.04 -1.02 8.31
CA ILE A 49 53.21 -1.87 9.20
C ILE A 49 53.85 -3.24 9.31
N GLY A 50 54.06 -3.71 10.54
CA GLY A 50 54.63 -5.03 10.81
C GLY A 50 55.99 -5.22 10.14
N ARG A 51 56.02 -5.96 9.04
CA ARG A 51 57.23 -6.20 8.22
C ARG A 51 57.32 -5.33 6.96
N HIS A 52 56.25 -4.65 6.56
CA HIS A 52 56.22 -3.78 5.38
C HIS A 52 56.94 -2.45 5.62
N LYS A 53 57.80 -2.05 4.68
CA LYS A 53 58.46 -0.74 4.64
C LYS A 53 58.16 -0.03 3.32
N LYS A 54 58.10 1.30 3.35
CA LYS A 54 57.84 2.15 2.16
C LYS A 54 58.91 2.06 1.06
N THR A 55 60.05 1.43 1.37
CA THR A 55 61.16 1.17 0.44
C THR A 55 61.04 -0.15 -0.32
N HIS A 56 60.05 -0.99 0.00
CA HIS A 56 59.86 -2.28 -0.66
C HIS A 56 59.37 -2.12 -2.11
N SER A 57 59.84 -3.00 -2.98
CA SER A 57 59.38 -3.17 -4.36
C SER A 57 57.89 -3.51 -4.40
N TYR A 58 57.14 -2.89 -5.31
CA TYR A 58 55.67 -3.01 -5.37
C TYR A 58 55.15 -3.18 -6.80
N ARG A 59 53.99 -3.84 -6.93
CA ARG A 59 53.19 -3.95 -8.16
C ARG A 59 51.92 -3.12 -8.00
N ILE A 60 51.61 -2.27 -8.98
CA ILE A 60 50.30 -1.64 -9.09
C ILE A 60 49.33 -2.69 -9.69
N VAL A 61 48.23 -2.96 -8.98
CA VAL A 61 47.15 -3.84 -9.42
C VAL A 61 45.87 -3.01 -9.51
N ARG A 62 45.49 -2.61 -10.72
CA ARG A 62 44.16 -2.02 -10.96
C ARG A 62 43.14 -3.16 -11.02
N ALA A 63 42.00 -3.03 -10.35
CA ALA A 63 40.87 -3.96 -10.50
C ALA A 63 40.53 -4.23 -11.97
N TRP A 64 40.48 -3.14 -12.75
CA TRP A 64 40.26 -3.12 -14.19
C TRP A 64 41.33 -3.87 -14.99
N GLN A 65 42.54 -4.09 -14.47
CA GLN A 65 43.64 -4.72 -15.21
C GLN A 65 43.57 -6.26 -15.21
N LEU A 66 42.95 -6.89 -14.20
CA LEU A 66 42.59 -8.31 -14.29
C LEU A 66 41.48 -8.55 -15.32
N ILE A 67 40.63 -7.54 -15.54
CA ILE A 67 39.49 -7.58 -16.46
C ILE A 67 39.90 -7.19 -17.90
N GLU A 68 40.82 -6.24 -18.08
CA GLU A 68 41.35 -5.84 -19.38
C GLU A 68 42.37 -6.83 -19.98
N GLN A 69 43.04 -7.65 -19.17
CA GLN A 69 44.15 -8.50 -19.65
C GLN A 69 43.76 -9.55 -20.70
N HIS A 70 42.46 -9.80 -20.91
CA HIS A 70 41.93 -10.61 -22.02
C HIS A 70 40.78 -9.93 -22.78
N ARG A 71 40.49 -8.64 -22.54
CA ARG A 71 39.41 -7.89 -23.23
C ARG A 71 39.88 -7.16 -24.48
N PHE A 72 40.46 -7.92 -25.39
CA PHE A 72 40.81 -7.49 -26.73
C PHE A 72 40.44 -8.58 -27.76
N PRO A 73 40.09 -8.21 -29.00
CA PRO A 73 39.78 -9.18 -30.04
C PRO A 73 41.02 -9.95 -30.51
N ILE A 74 40.85 -11.26 -30.76
CA ILE A 74 41.91 -12.17 -31.21
C ILE A 74 41.58 -12.93 -32.50
N PHE A 75 40.31 -13.24 -32.79
CA PHE A 75 39.92 -13.92 -34.04
C PHE A 75 38.87 -13.18 -34.87
N THR A 76 37.97 -12.44 -34.23
CA THR A 76 36.98 -11.53 -34.85
C THR A 76 36.86 -10.23 -34.02
N GLU A 77 36.37 -9.13 -34.61
CA GLU A 77 36.27 -7.84 -33.89
C GLU A 77 35.16 -7.80 -32.83
N ASP A 78 34.16 -8.67 -32.94
CA ASP A 78 33.00 -8.75 -32.04
C ASP A 78 33.23 -9.63 -30.80
N TRP A 79 34.32 -10.41 -30.74
CA TRP A 79 34.65 -11.32 -29.65
C TRP A 79 35.96 -10.94 -28.97
N SER A 80 36.00 -10.97 -27.64
CA SER A 80 37.24 -10.75 -26.86
C SER A 80 37.83 -12.05 -26.32
N ALA A 81 39.16 -12.08 -26.09
CA ALA A 81 39.88 -13.27 -25.66
C ALA A 81 39.39 -13.91 -24.34
N ASP A 82 38.68 -13.18 -23.48
CA ASP A 82 37.97 -13.76 -22.33
C ASP A 82 36.69 -14.50 -22.74
N GLU A 83 35.92 -13.99 -23.69
CA GLU A 83 34.74 -14.66 -24.26
C GLU A 83 35.16 -15.92 -25.05
N GLU A 84 36.27 -15.86 -25.78
CA GLU A 84 36.87 -16.99 -26.51
C GLU A 84 37.34 -18.10 -25.54
N LEU A 85 38.02 -17.72 -24.46
CA LEU A 85 38.46 -18.66 -23.42
C LEU A 85 37.28 -19.32 -22.69
N LEU A 86 36.25 -18.53 -22.35
CA LEU A 86 35.01 -19.03 -21.75
C LEU A 86 34.22 -19.94 -22.71
N LEU A 87 34.21 -19.67 -24.01
CA LEU A 87 33.57 -20.54 -24.99
C LEU A 87 34.26 -21.92 -25.02
N ILE A 88 35.58 -21.95 -25.07
CA ILE A 88 36.35 -23.21 -25.14
C ILE A 88 36.29 -23.99 -23.81
N ASP A 89 36.41 -23.34 -22.65
CA ASP A 89 36.28 -24.05 -21.37
C ASP A 89 34.82 -24.46 -21.09
N GLY A 90 33.82 -23.67 -21.52
CA GLY A 90 32.41 -24.06 -21.51
C GLY A 90 32.14 -25.31 -22.35
N LEU A 91 32.67 -25.38 -23.58
CA LEU A 91 32.54 -26.58 -24.43
C LEU A 91 33.30 -27.80 -23.86
N ARG A 92 34.36 -27.57 -23.08
CA ARG A 92 35.09 -28.60 -22.34
C ARG A 92 34.34 -29.09 -21.09
N GLN A 93 33.64 -28.21 -20.39
CA GLN A 93 32.86 -28.55 -19.18
C GLN A 93 31.50 -29.17 -19.50
N PHE A 94 30.75 -28.60 -20.47
CA PHE A 94 29.36 -28.99 -20.77
C PHE A 94 29.22 -29.88 -22.02
N GLY A 95 30.31 -30.10 -22.76
CA GLY A 95 30.38 -30.94 -23.95
C GLY A 95 30.12 -30.17 -25.25
N MET A 96 30.86 -30.56 -26.30
CA MET A 96 30.69 -29.99 -27.64
C MET A 96 29.27 -30.24 -28.17
N GLY A 97 28.62 -29.17 -28.66
CA GLY A 97 27.24 -29.20 -29.13
C GLY A 97 26.21 -28.73 -28.10
N ASN A 98 26.56 -28.62 -26.80
CA ASN A 98 25.68 -28.01 -25.79
C ASN A 98 25.80 -26.47 -25.81
N TRP A 99 25.43 -25.87 -26.93
CA TRP A 99 25.56 -24.42 -27.18
C TRP A 99 24.76 -23.55 -26.22
N ARG A 100 23.71 -24.11 -25.60
CA ARG A 100 22.89 -23.39 -24.61
C ARG A 100 23.71 -23.09 -23.37
N ASP A 101 24.27 -24.12 -22.75
CA ASP A 101 24.95 -24.01 -21.46
C ASP A 101 26.33 -23.36 -21.64
N ALA A 102 26.99 -23.59 -22.78
CA ALA A 102 28.19 -22.86 -23.17
C ALA A 102 27.93 -21.35 -23.36
N ALA A 103 26.80 -20.94 -23.95
CA ALA A 103 26.44 -19.52 -24.06
C ALA A 103 26.06 -18.89 -22.71
N GLU A 104 25.41 -19.64 -21.81
CA GLU A 104 25.15 -19.19 -20.44
C GLU A 104 26.46 -19.00 -19.64
N HIS A 105 27.49 -19.83 -19.90
CA HIS A 105 28.83 -19.69 -19.31
C HIS A 105 29.61 -18.49 -19.87
N VAL A 106 29.50 -18.17 -21.16
CA VAL A 106 30.07 -16.95 -21.78
C VAL A 106 29.30 -15.70 -21.32
N GLY A 107 27.98 -15.79 -21.15
CA GLY A 107 27.11 -14.76 -20.55
C GLY A 107 26.86 -13.48 -21.38
N THR A 108 27.65 -13.24 -22.44
CA THR A 108 27.53 -12.04 -23.31
C THR A 108 26.96 -12.32 -24.70
N LYS A 109 26.82 -13.59 -25.09
CA LYS A 109 26.45 -14.08 -26.43
C LYS A 109 25.21 -14.98 -26.36
N THR A 110 24.52 -15.11 -27.48
CA THR A 110 23.48 -16.13 -27.70
C THR A 110 24.08 -17.47 -28.10
N LYS A 111 23.32 -18.57 -27.94
CA LYS A 111 23.76 -19.91 -28.35
C LYS A 111 24.02 -19.99 -29.87
N GLU A 112 23.25 -19.25 -30.66
CA GLU A 112 23.40 -19.15 -32.12
C GLU A 112 24.70 -18.43 -32.49
N GLU A 113 25.04 -17.33 -31.81
CA GLU A 113 26.32 -16.63 -31.99
C GLU A 113 27.50 -17.54 -31.58
N CYS A 114 27.41 -18.26 -30.46
CA CYS A 114 28.45 -19.20 -30.01
C CYS A 114 28.65 -20.36 -30.99
N GLU A 115 27.56 -20.99 -31.46
CA GLU A 115 27.62 -22.10 -32.40
C GLU A 115 28.23 -21.69 -33.75
N GLN A 116 27.81 -20.54 -34.28
CA GLN A 116 28.29 -20.06 -35.57
C GLN A 116 29.75 -19.60 -35.50
N HIS A 117 30.12 -18.84 -34.47
CA HIS A 117 31.51 -18.39 -34.27
C HIS A 117 32.47 -19.56 -34.07
N TYR A 118 32.09 -20.60 -33.30
CA TYR A 118 32.93 -21.79 -33.17
C TYR A 118 33.14 -22.49 -34.52
N LYS A 119 32.09 -22.61 -35.34
CA LYS A 119 32.22 -23.19 -36.69
C LYS A 119 33.14 -22.37 -37.58
N ASP A 120 32.92 -21.05 -37.65
CA ASP A 120 33.63 -20.17 -38.60
C ASP A 120 35.09 -19.91 -38.20
N VAL A 121 35.40 -19.87 -36.89
CA VAL A 121 36.76 -19.61 -36.41
C VAL A 121 37.57 -20.90 -36.19
N TYR A 122 36.98 -21.92 -35.57
CA TYR A 122 37.73 -23.10 -35.11
C TYR A 122 37.56 -24.32 -36.04
N VAL A 123 36.39 -24.51 -36.68
CA VAL A 123 36.14 -25.67 -37.56
C VAL A 123 36.49 -25.38 -39.02
N ALA A 124 36.22 -24.16 -39.50
CA ALA A 124 36.50 -23.72 -40.87
C ALA A 124 37.88 -23.08 -41.06
N SER A 125 38.80 -23.21 -40.09
CA SER A 125 40.17 -22.72 -40.22
C SER A 125 40.98 -23.57 -41.22
N GLU A 126 41.85 -22.91 -41.99
CA GLU A 126 42.73 -23.57 -42.96
C GLU A 126 43.75 -24.50 -42.28
N ASP A 127 44.23 -24.14 -41.08
CA ASP A 127 45.19 -24.88 -40.25
C ASP A 127 44.51 -25.71 -39.14
N TRP A 128 43.33 -26.28 -39.41
CA TRP A 128 42.58 -27.11 -38.45
C TRP A 128 43.48 -28.20 -37.81
N PRO A 129 43.50 -28.37 -36.47
CA PRO A 129 42.54 -27.88 -35.48
C PRO A 129 42.88 -26.53 -34.81
N MET A 130 43.83 -25.75 -35.34
CA MET A 130 44.20 -24.45 -34.77
C MET A 130 43.50 -23.31 -35.53
N PRO A 131 42.87 -22.33 -34.88
CA PRO A 131 42.42 -21.11 -35.55
C PRO A 131 43.61 -20.20 -35.92
N ASP A 132 43.43 -19.33 -36.92
CA ASP A 132 44.48 -18.41 -37.37
C ASP A 132 44.90 -17.41 -36.28
N MET A 133 46.14 -17.56 -35.80
CA MET A 133 46.76 -16.77 -34.73
C MET A 133 47.37 -15.44 -35.20
N ASN A 134 47.45 -15.17 -36.51
CA ASN A 134 48.23 -14.07 -37.07
C ASN A 134 47.41 -12.79 -37.32
N LYS A 135 46.15 -12.77 -36.90
CA LYS A 135 45.23 -11.63 -37.07
C LYS A 135 45.59 -10.45 -36.17
N THR A 136 45.54 -9.24 -36.71
CA THR A 136 45.91 -8.01 -35.99
C THR A 136 44.77 -6.99 -35.99
N PHE A 137 44.37 -6.51 -34.81
CA PHE A 137 43.19 -5.65 -34.62
C PHE A 137 43.51 -4.25 -34.05
N SER A 138 42.67 -3.26 -34.35
CA SER A 138 42.86 -1.88 -33.91
C SER A 138 42.23 -1.63 -32.52
N VAL A 139 43.04 -1.83 -31.47
CA VAL A 139 42.64 -1.73 -30.04
C VAL A 139 41.87 -0.44 -29.68
N LYS A 140 42.09 0.67 -30.39
CA LYS A 140 41.38 1.94 -30.18
C LYS A 140 39.88 1.87 -30.51
N PHE A 141 39.48 1.05 -31.49
CA PHE A 141 38.09 1.01 -31.96
C PHE A 141 37.21 0.17 -31.05
N ALA A 142 37.66 -1.04 -30.70
CA ALA A 142 36.96 -1.99 -29.82
C ALA A 142 36.45 -1.34 -28.51
N ARG A 143 37.30 -0.54 -27.85
CA ARG A 143 36.96 0.14 -26.59
C ARG A 143 35.78 1.11 -26.71
N THR A 144 35.53 1.65 -27.90
CA THR A 144 34.46 2.64 -28.16
C THR A 144 33.12 1.98 -28.49
N ALA A 145 33.14 0.81 -29.15
CA ALA A 145 31.96 -0.01 -29.38
C ALA A 145 31.45 -0.64 -28.06
N PHE A 146 32.38 -1.15 -27.25
CA PHE A 146 32.08 -1.79 -25.95
C PHE A 146 31.37 -0.85 -24.97
N GLU A 147 31.79 0.42 -24.91
CA GLU A 147 31.17 1.45 -24.07
C GLU A 147 29.72 1.80 -24.44
N LYS A 148 29.25 1.44 -25.64
CA LYS A 148 27.83 1.48 -26.02
C LYS A 148 27.10 0.22 -25.58
N ARG A 149 27.67 -0.98 -25.85
CA ARG A 149 27.04 -2.29 -25.56
C ARG A 149 26.81 -2.52 -24.06
N LEU A 150 27.71 -2.03 -23.19
CA LEU A 150 27.52 -2.01 -21.74
C LEU A 150 26.33 -1.16 -21.26
N LYS A 151 25.98 -0.10 -21.99
CA LYS A 151 24.88 0.82 -21.62
C LYS A 151 23.51 0.34 -22.14
N SER A 152 23.48 -0.67 -23.01
CA SER A 152 22.26 -1.19 -23.65
C SER A 152 21.74 -2.52 -23.08
N ASN A 153 22.43 -3.15 -22.12
CA ASN A 153 21.98 -4.40 -21.50
C ASN A 153 21.54 -4.21 -20.02
N PRO A 154 20.25 -3.90 -19.76
CA PRO A 154 19.72 -3.79 -18.40
C PRO A 154 19.43 -5.15 -17.75
N ASN A 155 19.50 -6.27 -18.49
CA ASN A 155 19.03 -7.56 -18.04
C ASN A 155 20.11 -8.38 -17.32
N LYS A 156 20.47 -7.95 -16.10
CA LYS A 156 20.80 -8.93 -15.06
C LYS A 156 19.50 -9.57 -14.55
N SER A 157 18.88 -10.41 -15.38
CA SER A 157 17.82 -11.31 -14.92
C SER A 157 18.40 -12.18 -13.83
N LYS A 158 17.86 -12.08 -12.60
CA LYS A 158 18.29 -12.96 -11.51
C LYS A 158 18.10 -14.40 -11.93
N VAL A 159 19.16 -15.21 -11.83
CA VAL A 159 19.07 -16.67 -11.98
C VAL A 159 17.98 -17.16 -11.04
N LEU A 160 16.99 -17.89 -11.58
CA LEU A 160 15.83 -18.40 -10.85
C LEU A 160 16.21 -19.64 -10.01
N SER A 161 17.15 -19.44 -9.09
CA SER A 161 17.54 -20.42 -8.07
C SER A 161 16.32 -20.81 -7.24
N SER A 162 16.02 -22.11 -7.20
CA SER A 162 14.77 -22.71 -6.71
C SER A 162 14.68 -22.79 -5.18
N GLN A 163 14.97 -21.67 -4.52
CA GLN A 163 14.78 -21.47 -3.08
C GLN A 163 13.41 -20.81 -2.78
N PRO A 164 12.70 -21.22 -1.72
CA PRO A 164 11.40 -20.63 -1.32
C PRO A 164 11.44 -19.12 -1.02
N SER A 165 12.64 -18.59 -0.76
CA SER A 165 12.93 -17.19 -0.43
C SER A 165 13.08 -16.26 -1.65
N ASN A 166 13.20 -16.81 -2.87
CA ASN A 166 13.46 -16.02 -4.08
C ASN A 166 12.20 -15.47 -4.79
N HIS A 167 11.00 -15.70 -4.25
CA HIS A 167 9.73 -15.26 -4.85
C HIS A 167 8.96 -14.24 -3.97
N GLU A 168 7.99 -13.52 -4.56
CA GLU A 168 7.12 -12.61 -3.80
C GLU A 168 6.10 -13.32 -2.88
N ILE A 169 5.90 -14.62 -3.11
CA ILE A 169 5.01 -15.50 -2.34
C ILE A 169 5.88 -16.51 -1.60
N ILE A 170 5.79 -16.48 -0.27
CA ILE A 170 6.49 -17.39 0.65
C ILE A 170 6.08 -18.83 0.33
N GLY A 171 7.06 -19.74 0.25
CA GLY A 171 6.82 -21.16 0.00
C GLY A 171 6.48 -21.51 -1.46
N TYR A 172 6.41 -20.56 -2.39
CA TYR A 172 6.28 -20.87 -3.81
C TYR A 172 7.67 -21.01 -4.45
N MET A 173 7.89 -22.05 -5.25
CA MET A 173 9.18 -22.37 -5.86
C MET A 173 9.14 -22.19 -7.40
N PRO A 174 9.60 -21.04 -7.95
CA PRO A 174 9.31 -20.67 -9.34
C PRO A 174 9.86 -21.63 -10.39
N GLY A 175 11.03 -22.22 -10.16
CA GLY A 175 11.65 -23.16 -11.09
C GLY A 175 10.98 -24.54 -11.17
N ARG A 176 10.04 -24.85 -10.25
CA ARG A 176 9.29 -26.12 -10.23
C ARG A 176 7.77 -25.96 -10.33
N LEU A 177 7.26 -24.72 -10.34
CA LEU A 177 5.81 -24.42 -10.42
C LEU A 177 4.98 -25.10 -9.31
N GLU A 178 5.51 -25.13 -8.09
CA GLU A 178 4.90 -25.82 -6.94
C GLU A 178 5.00 -25.01 -5.63
N PHE A 179 4.29 -25.48 -4.61
CA PHE A 179 4.33 -24.92 -3.26
C PHE A 179 5.01 -25.91 -2.29
N GLU A 180 5.76 -25.38 -1.33
CA GLU A 180 6.45 -26.10 -0.26
C GLU A 180 5.48 -26.79 0.71
N THR A 181 4.26 -26.27 0.82
CA THR A 181 3.14 -26.93 1.48
C THR A 181 1.96 -26.88 0.54
N GLU A 182 1.48 -28.04 0.11
CA GLU A 182 0.43 -28.17 -0.89
C GLU A 182 -0.97 -28.04 -0.28
N VAL A 183 -1.96 -27.76 -1.15
CA VAL A 183 -3.36 -27.70 -0.72
C VAL A 183 -3.79 -29.10 -0.25
N GLU A 184 -4.28 -29.17 1.00
CA GLU A 184 -4.65 -30.42 1.68
C GLU A 184 -3.47 -31.39 1.81
N ASN A 185 -2.31 -30.90 2.27
CA ASN A 185 -1.06 -31.68 2.48
C ASN A 185 -1.23 -32.85 3.46
N GLU A 186 -2.16 -32.77 4.42
CA GLU A 186 -2.46 -33.83 5.39
C GLU A 186 -2.83 -35.17 4.72
N ALA A 187 -3.37 -35.13 3.50
CA ALA A 187 -3.71 -36.33 2.72
C ALA A 187 -2.49 -37.21 2.41
N GLU A 188 -1.28 -36.65 2.32
CA GLU A 188 -0.05 -37.42 2.14
C GLU A 188 0.30 -38.25 3.38
N GLN A 189 0.08 -37.71 4.59
CA GLN A 189 0.38 -38.42 5.84
C GLN A 189 -0.59 -39.60 6.09
N VAL A 190 -1.71 -39.69 5.36
CA VAL A 190 -2.59 -40.87 5.35
C VAL A 190 -2.07 -41.99 4.44
N VAL A 191 -1.32 -41.65 3.39
CA VAL A 191 -0.80 -42.61 2.39
C VAL A 191 0.68 -42.95 2.62
N LYS A 192 1.45 -42.05 3.26
CA LYS A 192 2.90 -42.16 3.49
C LYS A 192 3.35 -43.51 4.04
N ASP A 193 2.63 -44.02 5.03
CA ASP A 193 2.99 -45.23 5.78
C ASP A 193 2.15 -46.45 5.31
N MET A 194 1.51 -46.37 4.13
CA MET A 194 0.71 -47.44 3.52
C MET A 194 1.60 -48.41 2.74
N VAL A 195 1.52 -49.69 3.08
CA VAL A 195 2.22 -50.79 2.40
C VAL A 195 1.21 -51.87 2.01
N PHE A 196 1.40 -52.48 0.84
CA PHE A 196 0.72 -53.72 0.44
C PHE A 196 1.66 -54.90 0.70
N ASN A 197 1.12 -55.96 1.31
CA ASN A 197 1.84 -57.19 1.62
C ASN A 197 1.16 -58.36 0.89
N ASP A 198 1.92 -59.38 0.51
CA ASP A 198 1.36 -60.57 -0.15
C ASP A 198 0.40 -61.39 0.76
N ASP A 199 0.49 -61.19 2.08
CA ASP A 199 -0.37 -61.78 3.11
C ASP A 199 -1.62 -60.91 3.44
N ASP A 200 -1.80 -59.73 2.83
CA ASP A 200 -2.97 -58.86 3.10
C ASP A 200 -4.29 -59.57 2.74
N SER A 201 -5.32 -59.41 3.58
CA SER A 201 -6.67 -59.90 3.22
C SER A 201 -7.28 -59.07 2.07
N PRO A 202 -8.19 -59.64 1.25
CA PRO A 202 -8.83 -58.90 0.16
C PRO A 202 -9.61 -57.67 0.64
N GLU A 203 -10.15 -57.69 1.86
CA GLU A 203 -10.84 -56.56 2.49
C GLU A 203 -9.87 -55.43 2.86
N GLU A 204 -8.66 -55.74 3.32
CA GLU A 204 -7.60 -54.76 3.58
C GLU A 204 -7.05 -54.16 2.28
N VAL A 205 -6.90 -54.96 1.23
CA VAL A 205 -6.52 -54.48 -0.10
C VAL A 205 -7.59 -53.53 -0.67
N GLU A 206 -8.88 -53.87 -0.57
CA GLU A 206 -9.99 -52.99 -0.98
C GLU A 206 -9.99 -51.68 -0.18
N LEU A 207 -9.80 -51.73 1.14
CA LEU A 207 -9.70 -50.53 1.98
C LEU A 207 -8.53 -49.63 1.56
N LYS A 208 -7.35 -50.20 1.31
CA LYS A 208 -6.18 -49.45 0.82
C LYS A 208 -6.45 -48.81 -0.55
N LEU A 209 -7.11 -49.52 -1.46
CA LEU A 209 -7.52 -48.98 -2.77
C LEU A 209 -8.55 -47.84 -2.64
N ILE A 210 -9.51 -47.92 -1.71
CA ILE A 210 -10.46 -46.84 -1.42
C ILE A 210 -9.72 -45.59 -0.90
N VAL A 211 -8.75 -45.76 0.00
CA VAL A 211 -7.94 -44.63 0.50
C VAL A 211 -7.10 -44.00 -0.62
N LEU A 212 -6.52 -44.80 -1.53
CA LEU A 212 -5.83 -44.30 -2.72
C LEU A 212 -6.77 -43.57 -3.70
N ALA A 213 -8.01 -44.05 -3.89
CA ALA A 213 -9.01 -43.35 -4.70
C ALA A 213 -9.39 -41.99 -4.09
N ILE A 214 -9.54 -41.93 -2.77
CA ILE A 214 -9.75 -40.66 -2.03
C ILE A 214 -8.53 -39.74 -2.23
N TYR A 215 -7.31 -40.24 -2.09
CA TYR A 215 -6.08 -39.47 -2.31
C TYR A 215 -5.97 -38.92 -3.75
N ASN A 216 -6.29 -39.73 -4.75
CA ASN A 216 -6.32 -39.29 -6.16
C ASN A 216 -7.34 -38.16 -6.37
N SER A 217 -8.52 -38.21 -5.72
CA SER A 217 -9.49 -37.10 -5.77
C SER A 217 -8.97 -35.79 -5.15
N ARG A 218 -8.03 -35.88 -4.18
CA ARG A 218 -7.34 -34.73 -3.59
C ARG A 218 -6.28 -34.18 -4.54
N LEU A 219 -5.50 -35.05 -5.20
CA LEU A 219 -4.55 -34.64 -6.24
C LEU A 219 -5.26 -33.90 -7.39
N ASP A 220 -6.37 -34.44 -7.88
CA ASP A 220 -7.23 -33.83 -8.89
C ASP A 220 -7.67 -32.41 -8.50
N ARG A 221 -8.10 -32.24 -7.25
CA ARG A 221 -8.49 -30.94 -6.69
C ARG A 221 -7.29 -30.00 -6.58
N ARG A 222 -6.14 -30.51 -6.15
CA ARG A 222 -4.87 -29.77 -6.02
C ARG A 222 -4.38 -29.25 -7.37
N VAL A 223 -4.46 -30.06 -8.44
CA VAL A 223 -4.20 -29.63 -9.83
C VAL A 223 -5.17 -28.53 -10.28
N ARG A 224 -6.48 -28.68 -10.04
CA ARG A 224 -7.47 -27.62 -10.37
C ARG A 224 -7.17 -26.30 -9.63
N TYR A 225 -6.75 -26.35 -8.37
CA TYR A 225 -6.32 -25.17 -7.61
C TYR A 225 -5.03 -24.55 -8.14
N LYS A 226 -4.03 -25.36 -8.53
CA LYS A 226 -2.81 -24.87 -9.19
C LYS A 226 -3.14 -24.15 -10.49
N ASN A 227 -3.86 -24.80 -11.40
CA ASN A 227 -4.24 -24.22 -12.70
C ASN A 227 -5.00 -22.89 -12.50
N PHE A 228 -5.99 -22.85 -11.59
CA PHE A 228 -6.70 -21.62 -11.23
C PHE A 228 -5.78 -20.45 -10.81
N ILE A 229 -4.65 -20.74 -10.14
CA ILE A 229 -3.65 -19.73 -9.72
C ILE A 229 -2.77 -19.30 -10.92
N PHE A 230 -2.29 -20.26 -11.72
CA PHE A 230 -1.45 -20.02 -12.90
C PHE A 230 -2.20 -19.29 -14.02
N ASP A 231 -3.36 -19.81 -14.42
CA ASP A 231 -4.21 -19.32 -15.51
C ASP A 231 -4.64 -17.87 -15.32
N ARG A 232 -4.58 -17.35 -14.08
CA ARG A 232 -4.95 -15.98 -13.72
C ARG A 232 -3.79 -15.12 -13.24
N GLY A 233 -2.56 -15.64 -13.26
CA GLY A 233 -1.37 -14.91 -12.82
C GLY A 233 -1.41 -14.48 -11.36
N LEU A 234 -2.13 -15.21 -10.49
CA LEU A 234 -2.31 -14.84 -9.07
C LEU A 234 -1.00 -14.91 -8.25
N LEU A 235 0.07 -15.45 -8.86
CA LEU A 235 1.44 -15.40 -8.36
C LEU A 235 2.03 -13.98 -8.31
N GLU A 236 1.55 -13.08 -9.17
CA GLU A 236 2.04 -11.70 -9.32
C GLU A 236 1.42 -10.77 -8.26
N TYR A 237 1.63 -11.12 -7.00
CA TYR A 237 0.90 -10.56 -5.86
C TYR A 237 1.08 -9.04 -5.72
N ARG A 238 2.32 -8.51 -5.79
CA ARG A 238 2.52 -7.05 -5.69
C ARG A 238 1.96 -6.29 -6.89
N LYS A 239 2.07 -6.85 -8.10
CA LYS A 239 1.49 -6.22 -9.32
C LYS A 239 -0.04 -6.17 -9.23
N THR A 240 -0.66 -7.25 -8.74
CA THR A 240 -2.10 -7.35 -8.52
C THR A 240 -2.58 -6.37 -7.44
N GLN A 241 -1.93 -6.32 -6.26
CA GLN A 241 -2.22 -5.31 -5.24
C GLN A 241 -2.05 -3.88 -5.76
N ALA A 242 -0.99 -3.59 -6.54
CA ALA A 242 -0.75 -2.27 -7.09
C ALA A 242 -1.82 -1.86 -8.10
N ALA A 243 -2.34 -2.80 -8.90
CA ALA A 243 -3.47 -2.57 -9.80
C ALA A 243 -4.77 -2.27 -9.01
N GLU A 244 -5.10 -3.08 -8.00
CA GLU A 244 -6.29 -2.85 -7.16
C GLU A 244 -6.22 -1.53 -6.38
N LYS A 245 -5.04 -1.16 -5.87
CA LYS A 245 -4.81 0.10 -5.14
C LYS A 245 -4.93 1.35 -6.04
N LYS A 246 -4.61 1.23 -7.33
CA LYS A 246 -4.78 2.30 -8.33
C LYS A 246 -6.25 2.55 -8.71
N ARG A 247 -7.10 1.52 -8.67
CA ARG A 247 -8.54 1.67 -8.95
C ARG A 247 -9.23 2.51 -7.87
N PRO A 248 -10.26 3.32 -8.21
CA PRO A 248 -11.10 3.99 -7.23
C PRO A 248 -11.83 2.96 -6.34
N LYS A 249 -12.30 3.42 -5.17
CA LYS A 249 -12.92 2.54 -4.17
C LYS A 249 -14.10 1.75 -4.74
N ASP A 250 -14.98 2.45 -5.47
CA ASP A 250 -16.29 1.92 -5.87
C ASP A 250 -16.14 0.77 -6.89
N GLU A 251 -15.23 0.90 -7.86
CA GLU A 251 -14.82 -0.19 -8.75
C GLU A 251 -14.23 -1.37 -7.97
N ARG A 252 -13.34 -1.09 -7.01
CA ARG A 252 -12.65 -2.10 -6.20
C ARG A 252 -13.65 -2.90 -5.35
N ASP A 253 -14.67 -2.23 -4.80
CA ASP A 253 -15.74 -2.86 -4.03
C ASP A 253 -16.66 -3.73 -4.89
N ILE A 254 -16.80 -3.44 -6.20
CA ILE A 254 -17.50 -4.31 -7.17
C ILE A 254 -16.64 -5.51 -7.56
N LEU A 255 -15.37 -5.30 -7.89
CA LEU A 255 -14.44 -6.39 -8.22
C LEU A 255 -14.22 -7.35 -7.03
N ASN A 256 -14.17 -6.83 -5.81
CA ASN A 256 -14.09 -7.66 -4.60
C ASN A 256 -15.32 -8.54 -4.39
N LYS A 257 -16.51 -8.12 -4.86
CA LYS A 257 -17.72 -8.95 -4.85
C LYS A 257 -17.72 -9.97 -5.98
N SER A 258 -17.28 -9.60 -7.18
CA SER A 258 -17.27 -10.52 -8.33
C SER A 258 -16.22 -11.63 -8.21
N LYS A 259 -15.12 -11.44 -7.45
CA LYS A 259 -14.07 -12.45 -7.18
C LYS A 259 -14.59 -13.85 -6.76
N VAL A 260 -15.79 -13.97 -6.19
CA VAL A 260 -16.41 -15.27 -5.87
C VAL A 260 -16.79 -16.04 -7.15
N LEU A 261 -17.37 -15.35 -8.14
CA LEU A 261 -17.81 -15.92 -9.41
C LEU A 261 -16.64 -16.47 -10.24
N ALA A 262 -15.43 -15.92 -10.07
CA ALA A 262 -14.22 -16.43 -10.70
C ALA A 262 -14.00 -17.94 -10.46
N ARG A 263 -14.46 -18.52 -9.34
CA ARG A 263 -14.37 -19.96 -9.07
C ARG A 263 -15.22 -20.83 -10.00
N MET A 264 -16.17 -20.25 -10.73
CA MET A 264 -17.14 -20.94 -11.59
C MET A 264 -17.00 -20.61 -13.08
N GLN A 265 -16.02 -19.77 -13.45
CA GLN A 265 -15.83 -19.22 -14.80
C GLN A 265 -14.39 -19.41 -15.28
N THR A 266 -14.15 -19.34 -16.59
CA THR A 266 -12.80 -19.34 -17.17
C THR A 266 -12.03 -18.06 -16.86
N ARG A 267 -10.76 -17.97 -17.28
CA ARG A 267 -10.02 -16.70 -17.25
C ARG A 267 -10.74 -15.61 -18.06
N GLU A 268 -11.31 -15.97 -19.19
CA GLU A 268 -11.78 -15.05 -20.22
C GLU A 268 -13.17 -14.50 -19.87
N ASP A 269 -14.16 -15.36 -19.60
CA ASP A 269 -15.51 -14.92 -19.18
C ASP A 269 -15.47 -14.10 -17.88
N PHE A 270 -14.53 -14.37 -16.97
CA PHE A 270 -14.37 -13.54 -15.76
C PHE A 270 -13.78 -12.15 -16.07
N ASN A 271 -12.87 -12.05 -17.05
CA ASN A 271 -12.32 -10.76 -17.50
C ASN A 271 -13.39 -9.96 -18.28
N GLU A 272 -14.21 -10.63 -19.09
CA GLU A 272 -15.34 -9.99 -19.77
C GLU A 272 -16.40 -9.51 -18.76
N LEU A 273 -16.85 -10.38 -17.83
CA LEU A 273 -17.82 -10.03 -16.79
C LEU A 273 -17.33 -8.87 -15.92
N SER A 274 -16.07 -8.91 -15.46
CA SER A 274 -15.52 -7.84 -14.63
C SER A 274 -15.37 -6.52 -15.40
N THR A 275 -14.99 -6.56 -16.68
CA THR A 275 -14.96 -5.37 -17.54
C THR A 275 -16.37 -4.83 -17.82
N GLY A 276 -17.33 -5.71 -18.07
CA GLY A 276 -18.74 -5.39 -18.28
C GLY A 276 -19.37 -4.68 -17.07
N LEU A 277 -19.15 -5.20 -15.86
CA LEU A 277 -19.64 -4.59 -14.60
C LEU A 277 -19.05 -3.18 -14.36
N LEU A 278 -17.76 -2.98 -14.68
CA LEU A 278 -17.11 -1.66 -14.57
C LEU A 278 -17.64 -0.67 -15.62
N ASN A 279 -17.83 -1.12 -16.86
CA ASN A 279 -18.41 -0.33 -17.94
C ASN A 279 -19.87 0.04 -17.61
N GLU A 280 -20.66 -0.90 -17.09
CA GLU A 280 -22.04 -0.65 -16.65
C GLU A 280 -22.10 0.38 -15.52
N GLN A 281 -21.23 0.27 -14.51
CA GLN A 281 -21.13 1.26 -13.44
C GLN A 281 -20.77 2.66 -13.98
N THR A 282 -19.80 2.73 -14.90
CA THR A 282 -19.35 3.97 -15.54
C THR A 282 -20.48 4.61 -16.35
N LEU A 283 -21.23 3.82 -17.12
CA LEU A 283 -22.40 4.26 -17.87
C LEU A 283 -23.53 4.73 -16.94
N ARG A 284 -23.85 3.99 -15.86
CA ARG A 284 -24.83 4.38 -14.84
C ARG A 284 -24.48 5.74 -14.21
N HIS A 285 -23.21 5.96 -13.85
CA HIS A 285 -22.73 7.25 -13.34
C HIS A 285 -22.86 8.36 -14.39
N ARG A 286 -22.43 8.13 -15.63
CA ARG A 286 -22.52 9.12 -16.72
C ARG A 286 -23.98 9.47 -17.06
N ILE A 287 -24.90 8.51 -17.02
CA ILE A 287 -26.33 8.75 -17.21
C ILE A 287 -26.88 9.62 -16.07
N ALA A 288 -26.59 9.30 -14.80
CA ALA A 288 -27.04 10.10 -13.66
C ALA A 288 -26.49 11.54 -13.68
N GLN A 289 -25.23 11.70 -14.11
CA GLN A 289 -24.56 12.99 -14.30
C GLN A 289 -25.22 13.82 -15.42
N LEU A 290 -25.49 13.23 -16.58
CA LEU A 290 -26.23 13.89 -17.68
C LEU A 290 -27.68 14.24 -17.29
N GLN A 291 -28.33 13.43 -16.44
CA GLN A 291 -29.64 13.74 -15.86
C GLN A 291 -29.57 14.85 -14.80
N GLU A 292 -28.46 15.03 -14.09
CA GLU A 292 -28.23 16.17 -13.21
C GLU A 292 -27.99 17.47 -14.01
N TRP A 293 -27.14 17.41 -15.04
CA TRP A 293 -26.92 18.53 -15.96
C TRP A 293 -28.23 19.07 -16.55
N ARG A 294 -29.08 18.19 -17.11
CA ARG A 294 -30.38 18.57 -17.66
C ARG A 294 -31.33 19.19 -16.63
N ARG A 295 -31.34 18.69 -15.38
CA ARG A 295 -32.15 19.26 -14.29
C ARG A 295 -31.64 20.64 -13.85
N ASN A 296 -30.35 20.91 -14.01
CA ASN A 296 -29.72 22.19 -13.73
C ASN A 296 -29.76 23.16 -14.94
N GLY A 297 -30.50 22.83 -16.00
CA GLY A 297 -30.62 23.66 -17.22
C GLY A 297 -29.44 23.56 -18.19
N ILE A 298 -28.44 22.71 -17.93
CA ILE A 298 -27.26 22.54 -18.76
C ILE A 298 -27.60 21.60 -19.93
N THR A 299 -27.50 22.13 -21.16
CA THR A 299 -27.92 21.44 -22.39
C THR A 299 -26.76 21.01 -23.29
N THR A 300 -25.60 21.67 -23.21
CA THR A 300 -24.40 21.31 -24.00
C THR A 300 -23.44 20.42 -23.20
N LEU A 301 -22.55 19.72 -23.92
CA LEU A 301 -21.49 18.91 -23.29
C LEU A 301 -20.33 19.77 -22.76
N GLU A 302 -20.09 20.93 -23.38
CA GLU A 302 -18.99 21.83 -23.02
C GLU A 302 -19.29 22.56 -21.70
N ASP A 303 -20.48 23.15 -21.58
CA ASP A 303 -20.96 23.79 -20.34
C ASP A 303 -20.99 22.79 -19.17
N GLY A 304 -21.38 21.53 -19.44
CA GLY A 304 -21.35 20.47 -18.45
C GLY A 304 -19.94 20.16 -17.95
N SER A 305 -18.94 20.16 -18.84
CA SER A 305 -17.54 19.97 -18.46
C SER A 305 -17.02 21.12 -17.58
N GLN A 306 -17.38 22.37 -17.90
CA GLN A 306 -17.02 23.55 -17.11
C GLN A 306 -17.71 23.50 -15.73
N TYR A 307 -19.00 23.15 -15.68
CA TYR A 307 -19.75 22.97 -14.44
C TYR A 307 -19.13 21.91 -13.53
N GLU A 308 -18.65 20.78 -14.07
CA GLU A 308 -17.92 19.77 -13.29
C GLU A 308 -16.60 20.29 -12.72
N VAL A 309 -15.79 20.99 -13.54
CA VAL A 309 -14.53 21.59 -13.08
C VAL A 309 -14.79 22.61 -11.96
N GLU A 310 -15.75 23.52 -12.14
CA GLU A 310 -16.13 24.47 -11.10
C GLU A 310 -16.69 23.78 -9.84
N ARG A 311 -17.55 22.76 -9.99
CA ARG A 311 -18.12 22.01 -8.88
C ARG A 311 -17.03 21.32 -8.07
N SER A 312 -16.06 20.71 -8.75
CA SER A 312 -14.87 20.12 -8.14
C SER A 312 -14.03 21.18 -7.40
N GLN A 313 -13.79 22.34 -8.01
CA GLN A 313 -13.12 23.46 -7.33
C GLN A 313 -13.89 23.97 -6.10
N ARG A 314 -15.21 24.14 -6.18
CA ARG A 314 -16.08 24.56 -5.06
C ARG A 314 -16.00 23.56 -3.90
N LEU A 315 -16.09 22.26 -4.20
CA LEU A 315 -15.94 21.18 -3.21
C LEU A 315 -14.54 21.15 -2.59
N SER A 316 -13.48 21.27 -3.40
CA SER A 316 -12.09 21.31 -2.95
C SER A 316 -11.81 22.50 -2.03
N ARG A 317 -12.26 23.70 -2.40
CA ARG A 317 -12.16 24.90 -1.54
C ARG A 317 -12.86 24.70 -0.20
N ARG A 318 -14.08 24.10 -0.19
CA ARG A 318 -14.80 23.78 1.06
C ARG A 318 -14.11 22.70 1.90
N ALA A 319 -13.48 21.71 1.27
CA ALA A 319 -12.72 20.69 1.98
C ALA A 319 -11.46 21.27 2.64
N ASN A 320 -10.77 22.20 1.97
CA ASN A 320 -9.62 22.90 2.52
C ASN A 320 -10.00 23.79 3.71
N THR A 321 -11.05 24.63 3.60
CA THR A 321 -11.47 25.48 4.74
C THR A 321 -11.91 24.66 5.96
N LEU A 322 -12.53 23.50 5.75
CA LEU A 322 -12.83 22.54 6.82
C LEU A 322 -11.55 21.94 7.45
N ARG A 323 -10.55 21.56 6.65
CA ARG A 323 -9.24 21.11 7.16
C ARG A 323 -8.52 22.21 7.96
N ASP A 324 -8.50 23.43 7.46
CA ASP A 324 -7.82 24.57 8.10
C ASP A 324 -8.47 24.94 9.44
N SER A 325 -9.81 24.94 9.49
CA SER A 325 -10.55 25.13 10.75
C SER A 325 -10.29 24.00 11.77
N ALA A 326 -10.15 22.75 11.32
CA ALA A 326 -9.79 21.64 12.19
C ALA A 326 -8.36 21.79 12.76
N HIS A 327 -7.38 22.19 11.93
CA HIS A 327 -6.02 22.46 12.40
C HIS A 327 -5.95 23.67 13.35
N LEU A 328 -6.80 24.68 13.17
CA LEU A 328 -6.91 25.80 14.10
C LEU A 328 -7.47 25.36 15.47
N LEU A 329 -8.53 24.55 15.48
CA LEU A 329 -9.11 23.98 16.71
C LEU A 329 -8.12 23.07 17.45
N GLU A 330 -7.44 22.18 16.73
CA GLU A 330 -6.34 21.34 17.23
C GLU A 330 -5.25 22.18 17.93
N ARG A 331 -4.81 23.28 17.31
CA ARG A 331 -3.82 24.20 17.87
C ARG A 331 -4.34 24.91 19.12
N LEU A 332 -5.60 25.35 19.13
CA LEU A 332 -6.23 26.01 20.28
C LEU A 332 -6.38 25.05 21.47
N HIS A 333 -6.78 23.80 21.24
CA HIS A 333 -6.87 22.78 22.29
C HIS A 333 -5.50 22.48 22.93
N ARG A 334 -4.42 22.40 22.15
CA ARG A 334 -3.06 22.26 22.69
C ARG A 334 -2.63 23.46 23.55
N ILE A 335 -2.99 24.68 23.14
CA ILE A 335 -2.71 25.91 23.93
C ILE A 335 -3.51 25.93 25.23
N ALA A 336 -4.78 25.50 25.21
CA ALA A 336 -5.61 25.37 26.42
C ALA A 336 -5.06 24.33 27.39
N ALA A 337 -4.69 23.13 26.92
CA ALA A 337 -4.07 22.09 27.73
C ALA A 337 -2.74 22.57 28.36
N ALA A 338 -1.90 23.27 27.58
CA ALA A 338 -0.64 23.84 28.08
C ALA A 338 -0.82 24.99 29.10
N ARG A 339 -2.03 25.58 29.21
CA ARG A 339 -2.39 26.51 30.30
C ARG A 339 -2.87 25.75 31.53
N ALA A 340 -3.78 24.79 31.37
CA ALA A 340 -4.28 23.97 32.48
C ALA A 340 -3.15 23.28 33.28
N VAL A 341 -2.15 22.73 32.58
CA VAL A 341 -0.96 22.10 33.22
C VAL A 341 -0.09 23.10 33.99
N ARG A 342 -0.16 24.41 33.68
CA ARG A 342 0.52 25.48 34.45
C ARG A 342 -0.29 25.98 35.64
N GLU A 343 -1.59 25.73 35.67
CA GLU A 343 -2.51 26.12 36.75
C GLU A 343 -2.68 24.99 37.78
N SER A 344 -2.26 23.74 37.46
CA SER A 344 -2.37 22.56 38.31
C SER A 344 -1.06 22.14 39.00
N GLY A 345 -0.22 23.10 39.41
CA GLY A 345 1.04 22.85 40.15
C GLY A 345 0.89 23.12 41.66
N PRO A 346 1.39 22.26 42.56
CA PRO A 346 1.24 22.45 44.01
C PRO A 346 2.25 23.47 44.58
N GLU A 347 1.83 24.26 45.58
CA GLU A 347 2.71 25.17 46.32
C GLU A 347 3.49 24.45 47.44
N GLN A 348 4.79 24.75 47.56
CA GLN A 348 5.52 24.83 48.84
C GLN A 348 6.81 25.68 48.69
N HIS A 349 7.47 26.00 49.80
CA HIS A 349 8.16 27.30 49.97
C HIS A 349 9.69 27.37 49.72
N LYS A 350 10.09 28.51 49.11
CA LYS A 350 11.32 29.33 49.34
C LYS A 350 12.72 28.71 49.12
N ALA A 351 13.46 29.26 48.14
CA ALA A 351 14.58 30.21 48.34
C ALA A 351 15.25 30.62 47.01
N GLY A 352 15.95 31.78 46.95
CA GLY A 352 16.97 32.07 45.92
C GLY A 352 16.73 33.22 44.91
N HIS A 353 17.09 34.45 45.31
CA HIS A 353 17.52 35.64 44.54
C HIS A 353 17.35 35.78 42.99
N TYR A 354 16.81 36.95 42.59
CA TYR A 354 17.16 37.83 41.45
C TYR A 354 17.57 37.20 40.08
N HIS A 355 16.94 37.55 38.95
CA HIS A 355 16.70 38.92 38.46
C HIS A 355 15.33 39.12 37.78
N GLY A 356 14.95 40.37 37.54
CA GLY A 356 13.56 40.74 37.24
C GLY A 356 13.16 40.81 35.76
N ALA A 357 11.88 40.55 35.51
CA ALA A 357 11.14 40.99 34.33
C ALA A 357 9.79 41.58 34.77
N ARG A 358 9.25 42.55 34.01
CA ARG A 358 7.98 43.22 34.33
C ARG A 358 6.81 42.23 34.33
N LYS A 359 5.85 42.37 35.25
CA LYS A 359 4.49 41.84 35.06
C LYS A 359 3.85 42.56 33.85
N PRO A 360 3.40 41.85 32.81
CA PRO A 360 2.38 42.38 31.90
C PRO A 360 1.01 42.32 32.59
N ASN A 361 0.08 43.19 32.20
CA ASN A 361 -1.28 43.17 32.73
C ASN A 361 -2.03 41.87 32.38
N GLN A 362 -3.13 41.63 33.11
CA GLN A 362 -4.25 40.85 32.59
C GLN A 362 -4.85 41.57 31.37
N ALA A 363 -4.24 41.39 30.20
CA ALA A 363 -4.89 41.70 28.93
C ALA A 363 -5.89 40.58 28.63
N SER A 364 -7.19 40.90 28.68
CA SER A 364 -8.20 40.11 27.98
C SER A 364 -7.76 39.94 26.51
N PRO A 365 -7.89 38.75 25.90
CA PRO A 365 -7.57 38.59 24.48
C PRO A 365 -8.43 39.58 23.68
N ASP A 366 -7.78 40.47 22.92
CA ASP A 366 -8.48 41.49 22.15
C ASP A 366 -9.18 40.83 20.96
N ILE A 367 -10.48 40.64 21.14
CA ILE A 367 -11.36 40.00 20.17
C ILE A 367 -11.84 41.00 19.11
N GLU A 368 -11.63 42.32 19.27
CA GLU A 368 -12.09 43.32 18.31
C GLU A 368 -11.24 43.36 17.03
N SER A 369 -9.96 42.97 17.13
CA SER A 369 -8.99 42.93 16.01
C SER A 369 -8.94 41.57 15.28
N ALA A 370 -9.83 40.62 15.60
CA ALA A 370 -9.79 39.28 15.02
C ALA A 370 -10.43 39.18 13.62
N GLU A 371 -9.88 38.34 12.73
CA GLU A 371 -10.46 38.12 11.41
C GLU A 371 -11.89 37.57 11.50
N GLY A 372 -12.85 38.27 10.88
CA GLY A 372 -14.27 37.92 10.86
C GLY A 372 -15.16 38.66 11.87
N VAL A 373 -14.61 39.56 12.71
CA VAL A 373 -15.38 40.40 13.65
C VAL A 373 -16.50 41.20 12.99
N GLU A 374 -16.32 41.60 11.74
CA GLU A 374 -17.30 42.38 10.96
C GLU A 374 -18.62 41.62 10.71
N LEU A 375 -18.58 40.29 10.75
CA LEU A 375 -19.74 39.40 10.48
C LEU A 375 -20.57 39.09 11.74
N LEU A 376 -20.21 39.64 12.91
CA LEU A 376 -20.92 39.44 14.18
C LEU A 376 -21.70 40.71 14.57
N THR A 377 -22.95 40.53 14.99
CA THR A 377 -23.75 41.59 15.61
C THR A 377 -23.23 41.94 17.01
N LYS A 378 -23.66 43.10 17.55
CA LYS A 378 -23.15 43.62 18.85
C LYS A 378 -23.36 42.64 20.02
N SER A 379 -24.48 41.91 20.04
CA SER A 379 -24.77 40.87 21.05
C SER A 379 -23.87 39.65 20.89
N GLU A 380 -23.62 39.20 19.66
CA GLU A 380 -22.71 38.09 19.37
C GLU A 380 -21.26 38.41 19.73
N LYS A 381 -20.79 39.64 19.48
CA LYS A 381 -19.45 40.10 19.91
C LYS A 381 -19.30 40.04 21.43
N ALA A 382 -20.26 40.60 22.17
CA ALA A 382 -20.25 40.58 23.64
C ALA A 382 -20.30 39.14 24.20
N MET A 383 -21.05 38.24 23.56
CA MET A 383 -21.10 36.82 23.95
C MET A 383 -19.80 36.07 23.61
N CYS A 384 -19.20 36.31 22.44
CA CYS A 384 -17.87 35.78 22.09
C CYS A 384 -16.80 36.23 23.07
N GLN A 385 -16.80 37.52 23.45
CA GLN A 385 -15.91 38.09 24.46
C GLN A 385 -16.11 37.45 25.84
N LYS A 386 -17.37 37.29 26.29
CA LYS A 386 -17.73 36.66 27.57
C LYS A 386 -17.40 35.16 27.63
N LEU A 387 -17.40 34.46 26.51
CA LEU A 387 -17.07 33.03 26.42
C LEU A 387 -15.62 32.76 25.98
N GLN A 388 -14.83 33.81 25.67
CA GLN A 388 -13.50 33.72 25.04
C GLN A 388 -13.46 32.88 23.75
N VAL A 389 -14.56 32.88 22.98
CA VAL A 389 -14.68 32.19 21.70
C VAL A 389 -14.30 33.15 20.58
N PHE A 390 -13.36 32.74 19.71
CA PHE A 390 -12.96 33.58 18.58
C PHE A 390 -14.06 33.65 17.48
N PRO A 391 -14.17 34.77 16.76
CA PRO A 391 -15.19 35.00 15.72
C PRO A 391 -15.32 33.90 14.66
N ARG A 392 -14.23 33.42 14.05
CA ARG A 392 -14.30 32.34 13.04
C ARG A 392 -14.84 31.01 13.60
N PRO A 393 -14.31 30.45 14.69
CA PRO A 393 -14.93 29.30 15.37
C PRO A 393 -16.42 29.51 15.68
N TYR A 394 -16.79 30.69 16.18
CA TYR A 394 -18.19 31.02 16.47
C TYR A 394 -19.09 30.97 15.22
N LEU A 395 -18.66 31.53 14.10
CA LEU A 395 -19.44 31.53 12.85
C LEU A 395 -19.68 30.11 12.31
N VAL A 396 -18.72 29.19 12.47
CA VAL A 396 -18.90 27.76 12.11
C VAL A 396 -19.90 27.07 13.04
N VAL A 397 -19.86 27.36 14.35
CA VAL A 397 -20.87 26.87 15.32
C VAL A 397 -22.27 27.41 14.99
N LYS A 398 -22.35 28.68 14.55
CA LYS A 398 -23.60 29.31 14.09
C LYS A 398 -24.13 28.64 12.81
N GLU A 399 -23.30 28.43 11.78
CA GLU A 399 -23.71 27.75 10.53
C GLU A 399 -24.24 26.34 10.82
N THR A 400 -23.48 25.54 11.59
CA THR A 400 -23.82 24.13 11.88
C THR A 400 -25.11 23.98 12.67
N LEU A 401 -25.28 24.71 13.79
CA LEU A 401 -26.48 24.62 14.63
C LEU A 401 -27.73 25.16 13.93
N LEU A 402 -27.63 26.27 13.19
CA LEU A 402 -28.77 26.81 12.42
C LEU A 402 -29.13 25.91 11.22
N SER A 403 -28.15 25.27 10.56
CA SER A 403 -28.41 24.35 9.45
C SER A 403 -29.09 23.05 9.88
N GLU A 404 -28.78 22.52 11.07
CA GLU A 404 -29.52 21.37 11.63
C GLU A 404 -30.90 21.78 12.13
N TYR A 405 -31.04 22.95 12.75
CA TYR A 405 -32.36 23.48 13.14
C TYR A 405 -33.26 23.69 11.91
N ALA A 406 -32.76 24.30 10.84
CA ALA A 406 -33.50 24.49 9.59
C ALA A 406 -33.93 23.17 8.93
N ARG A 407 -33.18 22.07 9.12
CA ARG A 407 -33.54 20.74 8.61
C ARG A 407 -34.53 19.97 9.50
N ARG A 408 -34.65 20.31 10.79
CA ARG A 408 -35.40 19.53 11.80
C ARG A 408 -36.58 20.27 12.44
N GLY A 409 -36.67 21.59 12.30
CA GLY A 409 -37.68 22.44 12.94
C GLY A 409 -37.56 22.58 14.47
N SER A 410 -36.69 21.79 15.12
CA SER A 410 -36.35 21.88 16.54
C SER A 410 -34.98 21.27 16.81
N LEU A 411 -34.35 21.65 17.92
CA LEU A 411 -33.06 21.10 18.35
C LEU A 411 -33.07 20.87 19.87
N LYS A 412 -32.30 19.89 20.36
CA LYS A 412 -32.09 19.64 21.80
C LYS A 412 -30.64 19.93 22.21
N ARG A 413 -30.41 20.41 23.44
CA ARG A 413 -29.07 20.64 24.03
C ARG A 413 -28.09 19.46 23.85
N ARG A 414 -28.59 18.21 23.96
CA ARG A 414 -27.77 17.00 23.72
C ARG A 414 -27.27 16.92 22.27
N GLN A 415 -28.15 17.15 21.29
CA GLN A 415 -27.81 17.10 19.87
C GLN A 415 -26.81 18.21 19.50
N ALA A 416 -26.97 19.42 20.07
CA ALA A 416 -26.02 20.50 19.87
C ALA A 416 -24.58 20.12 20.30
N ARG A 417 -24.42 19.38 21.40
CA ARG A 417 -23.11 18.84 21.85
C ARG A 417 -22.60 17.66 21.03
N GLU A 418 -23.49 16.86 20.43
CA GLU A 418 -23.12 15.77 19.52
C GLU A 418 -22.68 16.31 18.14
N LEU A 419 -23.19 17.47 17.74
CA LEU A 419 -22.85 18.17 16.50
C LEU A 419 -21.58 19.03 16.61
N VAL A 420 -21.37 19.71 17.74
CA VAL A 420 -20.30 20.71 17.93
C VAL A 420 -19.21 20.15 18.85
N LYS A 421 -18.02 19.89 18.27
CA LYS A 421 -16.86 19.34 18.98
C LYS A 421 -16.05 20.39 19.75
N ILE A 422 -16.72 21.16 20.60
CA ILE A 422 -16.14 22.16 21.51
C ILE A 422 -16.50 21.74 22.95
N ASP A 423 -15.83 22.33 23.94
CA ASP A 423 -16.18 22.19 25.36
C ASP A 423 -17.72 22.19 25.59
N PRO A 424 -18.27 21.18 26.31
CA PRO A 424 -19.70 21.08 26.61
C PRO A 424 -20.30 22.31 27.30
N ALA A 425 -19.58 23.00 28.18
CA ALA A 425 -20.12 24.15 28.91
C ALA A 425 -20.26 25.38 28.00
N THR A 426 -19.25 25.64 27.18
CA THR A 426 -19.26 26.67 26.12
C THR A 426 -20.32 26.38 25.08
N THR A 427 -20.45 25.12 24.64
CA THR A 427 -21.46 24.70 23.67
C THR A 427 -22.89 24.86 24.21
N ASN A 428 -23.14 24.53 25.48
CA ASN A 428 -24.42 24.81 26.13
C ASN A 428 -24.71 26.32 26.14
N ARG A 429 -23.76 27.17 26.55
CA ARG A 429 -23.96 28.63 26.62
C ARG A 429 -24.23 29.27 25.26
N ILE A 430 -23.63 28.78 24.18
CA ILE A 430 -23.94 29.22 22.81
C ILE A 430 -25.35 28.78 22.38
N TYR A 431 -25.73 27.53 22.70
CA TYR A 431 -27.08 27.03 22.45
C TYR A 431 -28.13 27.86 23.22
N ASP A 432 -27.88 28.15 24.49
CA ASP A 432 -28.79 28.91 25.34
C ASP A 432 -28.98 30.33 24.77
N PHE A 433 -27.89 30.99 24.35
CA PHE A 433 -27.96 32.27 23.63
C PHE A 433 -28.77 32.20 22.32
N PHE A 434 -28.76 31.07 21.60
CA PHE A 434 -29.59 30.89 20.39
C PHE A 434 -31.07 30.64 20.69
N VAL A 435 -31.41 30.11 21.87
CA VAL A 435 -32.80 30.04 22.35
C VAL A 435 -33.27 31.42 22.82
N ASP A 436 -32.45 32.12 23.62
CA ASP A 436 -32.74 33.47 24.12
C ASP A 436 -32.87 34.50 22.98
N SER A 437 -32.08 34.35 21.92
CA SER A 437 -32.17 35.17 20.69
C SER A 437 -33.33 34.76 19.77
N GLY A 438 -34.08 33.71 20.10
CA GLY A 438 -35.20 33.19 19.30
C GLY A 438 -34.83 32.49 17.99
N TRP A 439 -33.54 32.21 17.76
CA TRP A 439 -33.03 31.62 16.50
C TRP A 439 -33.22 30.11 16.44
N ILE A 440 -33.27 29.44 17.60
CA ILE A 440 -33.51 28.00 17.74
C ILE A 440 -34.62 27.81 18.77
N LYS A 441 -35.62 26.99 18.45
CA LYS A 441 -36.69 26.60 19.39
C LYS A 441 -36.42 25.23 19.98
N THR A 442 -36.68 25.08 21.28
CA THR A 442 -36.78 23.75 21.90
C THR A 442 -37.96 22.98 21.28
N PRO A 443 -37.98 21.64 21.31
CA PRO A 443 -39.12 20.86 20.80
C PRO A 443 -40.43 21.17 21.55
N GLU A 444 -40.37 21.57 22.82
CA GLU A 444 -41.53 22.03 23.59
C GLU A 444 -42.09 23.35 23.02
N GLN A 445 -41.24 24.36 22.85
CA GLN A 445 -41.60 25.64 22.23
C GLN A 445 -42.07 25.48 20.78
N ALA A 446 -41.48 24.54 20.02
CA ALA A 446 -41.91 24.22 18.67
C ALA A 446 -43.31 23.59 18.65
N ALA A 447 -43.58 22.65 19.55
CA ALA A 447 -44.90 22.02 19.70
C ALA A 447 -45.97 23.04 20.15
N GLU A 448 -45.65 23.94 21.08
CA GLU A 448 -46.57 24.99 21.53
C GLU A 448 -46.89 26.01 20.43
N VAL A 449 -45.90 26.42 19.63
CA VAL A 449 -46.11 27.29 18.46
C VAL A 449 -46.96 26.58 17.39
N LEU A 450 -46.74 25.28 17.14
CA LEU A 450 -47.56 24.50 16.22
C LEU A 450 -49.00 24.33 16.74
N ALA A 451 -49.19 24.06 18.03
CA ALA A 451 -50.51 23.98 18.65
C ALA A 451 -51.26 25.32 18.63
N THR A 452 -50.54 26.43 18.83
CA THR A 452 -51.11 27.78 18.74
C THR A 452 -51.49 28.15 17.31
N ALA A 453 -50.66 27.81 16.32
CA ALA A 453 -50.97 27.97 14.91
C ALA A 453 -52.17 27.10 14.49
N ALA A 454 -52.26 25.86 14.96
CA ALA A 454 -53.39 24.97 14.70
C ALA A 454 -54.70 25.51 15.31
N ARG A 455 -54.67 26.04 16.55
CA ARG A 455 -55.81 26.71 17.18
C ARG A 455 -56.24 27.96 16.41
N ALA A 456 -55.28 28.78 15.95
CA ALA A 456 -55.54 29.96 15.13
C ALA A 456 -56.07 29.64 13.72
N ALA A 457 -55.73 28.46 13.17
CA ALA A 457 -56.30 27.95 11.92
C ALA A 457 -57.74 27.43 12.13
N ALA A 458 -57.98 26.65 13.20
CA ALA A 458 -59.31 26.16 13.56
C ALA A 458 -60.30 27.30 13.83
N ALA A 459 -59.86 28.37 14.51
CA ALA A 459 -60.65 29.57 14.75
C ALA A 459 -61.04 30.35 13.47
N LYS A 460 -60.42 30.07 12.32
CA LYS A 460 -60.78 30.63 11.00
C LYS A 460 -61.67 29.69 10.17
N LEU A 461 -62.01 28.52 10.68
CA LEU A 461 -62.72 27.45 9.96
C LEU A 461 -64.07 27.05 10.59
N ALA A 462 -64.54 27.78 11.61
CA ALA A 462 -65.86 27.56 12.21
C ALA A 462 -66.99 28.00 11.26
N PRO A 463 -67.87 27.09 10.80
CA PRO A 463 -69.02 27.45 9.95
C PRO A 463 -70.23 27.90 10.77
N VAL A 464 -71.16 28.59 10.11
CA VAL A 464 -72.51 28.91 10.63
C VAL A 464 -73.47 27.74 10.37
N ASP A 465 -74.54 27.64 11.16
CA ASP A 465 -75.53 26.56 11.17
C ASP A 465 -76.18 26.23 9.82
N THR A 466 -76.45 24.94 9.58
CA THR A 466 -77.77 24.41 9.11
C THR A 466 -77.80 22.87 9.21
N ALA A 467 -78.98 22.25 9.03
CA ALA A 467 -79.25 20.87 9.46
C ALA A 467 -79.86 19.95 8.38
N ALA A 468 -79.77 18.63 8.64
CA ALA A 468 -80.41 17.51 7.92
C ALA A 468 -79.91 17.27 6.46
N THR A 469 -80.10 16.12 5.79
CA THR A 469 -80.89 14.89 6.10
C THR A 469 -80.13 13.63 5.65
N ALA A 470 -80.68 12.42 5.81
CA ALA A 470 -79.97 11.11 5.71
C ALA A 470 -80.23 10.29 4.41
N ALA A 471 -79.56 9.12 4.35
CA ALA A 471 -79.83 7.88 3.55
C ALA A 471 -78.75 7.47 2.50
N SER A 472 -78.47 6.19 2.19
CA SER A 472 -78.67 4.87 2.86
C SER A 472 -77.93 3.73 2.09
N ALA A 473 -77.95 2.49 2.63
CA ALA A 473 -77.40 1.20 2.11
C ALA A 473 -75.86 1.03 2.23
N GLU A 474 -75.24 0.05 2.91
CA GLU A 474 -75.44 -1.43 3.08
C GLU A 474 -74.78 -2.26 1.94
N SER A 475 -74.14 -3.42 2.18
CA SER A 475 -74.12 -4.38 3.33
C SER A 475 -72.71 -5.01 3.57
N ALA A 476 -72.27 -5.20 4.84
CA ALA A 476 -72.19 -6.44 5.66
C ALA A 476 -71.26 -7.59 5.16
N GLU A 477 -70.26 -8.16 5.87
CA GLU A 477 -70.11 -8.72 7.25
C GLU A 477 -70.72 -10.14 7.48
N PRO A 478 -70.31 -10.94 8.51
CA PRO A 478 -68.97 -11.15 9.12
C PRO A 478 -68.68 -12.64 9.51
N ALA A 479 -67.52 -12.96 10.13
CA ALA A 479 -67.33 -14.15 11.00
C ALA A 479 -66.01 -14.09 11.84
N ALA A 480 -65.97 -14.69 13.04
CA ALA A 480 -64.77 -14.84 13.88
C ALA A 480 -64.88 -15.98 14.93
N ALA A 481 -63.78 -16.70 15.26
CA ALA A 481 -63.67 -17.56 16.47
C ALA A 481 -62.23 -18.03 16.84
N ALA A 482 -61.76 -17.59 18.02
CA ALA A 482 -61.03 -18.31 19.10
C ALA A 482 -60.08 -19.53 18.90
N ALA A 483 -58.82 -19.35 19.37
CA ALA A 483 -58.16 -20.07 20.50
C ALA A 483 -57.23 -21.32 20.32
N THR A 484 -56.44 -21.50 21.41
CA THR A 484 -55.58 -22.60 21.92
C THR A 484 -54.08 -22.73 21.54
N GLU A 485 -53.30 -23.13 22.57
CA GLU A 485 -51.87 -23.50 22.66
C GLU A 485 -51.80 -24.98 23.18
N PRO A 486 -50.65 -25.70 23.41
CA PRO A 486 -49.33 -25.21 23.85
C PRO A 486 -48.03 -25.93 23.37
N ALA A 487 -46.89 -25.32 23.73
CA ALA A 487 -45.59 -25.86 24.20
C ALA A 487 -44.85 -27.07 23.56
N SER A 488 -43.53 -26.88 23.31
CA SER A 488 -42.44 -27.67 23.93
C SER A 488 -41.09 -26.92 23.86
N ALA A 489 -40.09 -27.32 24.67
CA ALA A 489 -38.76 -26.68 24.80
C ALA A 489 -37.63 -27.60 24.26
N ALA A 490 -36.33 -27.26 24.18
CA ALA A 490 -35.53 -26.08 24.58
C ALA A 490 -34.45 -25.82 23.47
N ALA A 491 -33.24 -25.23 23.58
CA ALA A 491 -32.37 -24.65 24.63
C ALA A 491 -31.31 -23.74 23.91
N SER A 492 -30.26 -23.09 24.45
CA SER A 492 -29.66 -22.86 25.79
C SER A 492 -28.64 -21.68 25.69
N ALA A 493 -27.71 -21.55 26.66
CA ALA A 493 -26.39 -20.90 26.58
C ALA A 493 -26.25 -19.34 26.47
N ALA A 494 -25.79 -18.76 27.58
CA ALA A 494 -25.04 -17.50 27.72
C ALA A 494 -23.93 -17.76 28.80
N PRO A 495 -23.06 -16.82 29.22
CA PRO A 495 -22.83 -15.43 28.78
C PRO A 495 -21.35 -15.13 28.43
N ALA A 496 -20.99 -13.84 28.25
CA ALA A 496 -19.62 -13.36 28.12
C ALA A 496 -19.20 -12.47 29.32
N ILE A 497 -17.91 -12.45 29.67
CA ILE A 497 -17.32 -11.60 30.72
C ILE A 497 -15.89 -11.13 30.37
N ASN A 498 -15.41 -10.08 31.06
CA ASN A 498 -14.31 -9.20 30.66
C ASN A 498 -12.89 -9.69 31.03
N GLY A 499 -11.86 -9.13 30.39
CA GLY A 499 -10.44 -9.18 30.81
C GLY A 499 -9.58 -8.11 30.13
N LEU A 500 -8.60 -7.54 30.84
CA LEU A 500 -7.75 -6.39 30.41
C LEU A 500 -6.25 -6.71 30.44
N ALA A 501 -5.51 -6.33 29.39
CA ALA A 501 -4.10 -5.86 29.36
C ALA A 501 -3.77 -5.48 27.89
N ALA A 502 -3.11 -4.38 27.48
CA ALA A 502 -1.92 -3.67 27.97
C ALA A 502 -0.61 -4.46 27.82
N ALA A 503 0.50 -3.94 27.30
CA ALA A 503 0.76 -2.77 26.44
C ALA A 503 2.21 -2.88 25.89
N SER A 504 2.57 -2.17 24.81
CA SER A 504 3.89 -1.51 24.67
C SER A 504 4.00 -0.70 23.37
N THR A 505 4.62 0.48 23.47
CA THR A 505 5.17 1.24 22.34
C THR A 505 6.66 1.48 22.61
N VAL A 506 7.50 1.29 21.61
CA VAL A 506 8.91 1.74 21.63
C VAL A 506 9.17 2.59 20.39
N ALA A 507 10.10 3.53 20.46
CA ALA A 507 10.30 4.57 19.46
C ALA A 507 11.80 4.87 19.22
N SER A 508 12.03 5.76 18.25
CA SER A 508 13.21 6.64 18.07
C SER A 508 14.33 6.20 17.12
N THR A 509 14.62 7.15 16.21
CA THR A 509 15.95 7.57 15.70
C THR A 509 16.87 6.54 15.03
N SER A 510 16.96 6.63 13.70
CA SER A 510 18.01 7.44 13.06
C SER A 510 17.46 8.11 11.80
#